data_AF-A0A1X9LQG3-F1
#
_entry.id   AF-A0A1X9LQG3-F1
#
_cell.length_a   1.000
_cell.length_b   1.000
_cell.length_c   1.000
_cell.angle_alpha   90.00
_cell.angle_beta   90.00
_cell.angle_gamma   90.00
#
_symmetry.space_group_name_H-M   'P 1'
#
loop_
_entity.id
_entity.type
_entity.pdbx_description
1 polymer ?
#
loop_
_entity_poly.entity_id
_entity_poly.type
_entity_poly.pdbx_seq_one_letter_code
_entity_poly.pdbx_strand_id
1 'polypeptide(L)'
;MIIDAHVHFTPPGMLETIGRTGDEPYWQFIMTPDDRNQTEQAFVDDERMIADMDAAGIDQVALLAGYQQSERGCVEANETVLTLAERHPGRILPFLSVTPPADEAAESALRDQLDRGIERGAVGVGEVNPYAQGCSLHSRALRVLADACAERGLPLTMHMSEEVGRFYFGKSTPRLGDYYEFARSVPDLKLILAHWGGGLFLFEMMPLVAEQLAHVTYDTAASPLLYPTAVVFETARRLLGPEKLVYGSDYPLEITAAQEGATFTPFLDEIDAVGGFDDPAERAAFLGGTMARLVDPAVPARAGTASDPALREEVALSRRLSDRLELPLDPFASVRLVAERYPATKPVFERYGIPHTDQTVPVWEPIVQSAAARGIGASRQAELLDDLNDALGS
;
A
#
# COMPACT_ATOMS: atom_id res chain seq x y z
N MET A 1 -10.24 -20.14 12.27
CA MET A 1 -10.62 -18.73 12.21
C MET A 1 -10.24 -18.23 10.83
N ILE A 2 -11.17 -17.62 10.10
CA ILE A 2 -10.95 -16.95 8.82
C ILE A 2 -11.19 -15.46 9.02
N ILE A 3 -10.22 -14.64 8.64
CA ILE A 3 -10.28 -13.19 8.65
C ILE A 3 -10.03 -12.71 7.22
N ASP A 4 -11.03 -12.07 6.63
CA ASP A 4 -10.84 -11.34 5.37
C ASP A 4 -10.17 -10.00 5.68
N ALA A 5 -8.94 -9.81 5.20
CA ALA A 5 -8.13 -8.63 5.50
C ALA A 5 -8.49 -7.41 4.63
N HIS A 6 -9.39 -7.56 3.66
CA HIS A 6 -9.69 -6.50 2.69
C HIS A 6 -11.15 -6.52 2.27
N VAL A 7 -11.98 -5.74 2.98
CA VAL A 7 -13.41 -5.59 2.71
C VAL A 7 -13.79 -4.11 2.75
N HIS A 8 -14.64 -3.69 1.82
CA HIS A 8 -15.27 -2.37 1.80
C HIS A 8 -16.75 -2.45 2.17
N PHE A 9 -17.32 -1.33 2.63
CA PHE A 9 -18.75 -1.21 2.85
C PHE A 9 -19.38 -0.28 1.80
N THR A 10 -20.22 -0.84 0.93
CA THR A 10 -20.86 -0.11 -0.17
C THR A 10 -22.38 -0.23 -0.08
N PRO A 11 -23.04 0.54 0.82
CA PRO A 11 -24.46 0.39 1.06
C PRO A 11 -25.30 0.82 -0.15
N PRO A 12 -26.51 0.26 -0.32
CA PRO A 12 -27.50 0.81 -1.25
C PRO A 12 -27.70 2.32 -1.01
N GLY A 13 -27.65 3.11 -2.08
CA GLY A 13 -27.74 4.58 -2.01
C GLY A 13 -26.40 5.32 -1.85
N MET A 14 -25.28 4.61 -1.77
CA MET A 14 -23.94 5.23 -1.73
C MET A 14 -23.68 6.15 -2.92
N LEU A 15 -24.01 5.72 -4.15
CA LEU A 15 -23.84 6.55 -5.36
C LEU A 15 -24.69 7.84 -5.33
N GLU A 16 -25.90 7.80 -4.77
CA GLU A 16 -26.72 9.00 -4.59
C GLU A 16 -26.07 9.95 -3.59
N THR A 17 -25.51 9.42 -2.50
CA THR A 17 -24.78 10.21 -1.51
C THR A 17 -23.55 10.87 -2.12
N ILE A 18 -22.72 10.11 -2.84
CA ILE A 18 -21.54 10.62 -3.54
C ILE A 18 -21.94 11.69 -4.57
N GLY A 19 -22.98 11.44 -5.38
CA GLY A 19 -23.47 12.40 -6.36
C GLY A 19 -24.02 13.69 -5.74
N ARG A 20 -24.62 13.59 -4.54
CA ARG A 20 -25.15 14.73 -3.79
C ARG A 20 -24.04 15.57 -3.16
N THR A 21 -22.98 14.95 -2.66
CA THR A 21 -21.90 15.67 -1.95
C THR A 21 -20.85 16.20 -2.93
N GLY A 22 -20.54 15.45 -3.98
CA GLY A 22 -19.68 15.87 -5.10
C GLY A 22 -18.19 16.00 -4.74
N ASP A 23 -17.76 15.52 -3.59
CA ASP A 23 -16.40 15.63 -3.04
C ASP A 23 -15.62 14.31 -3.04
N GLU A 24 -16.22 13.22 -3.54
CA GLU A 24 -15.58 11.92 -3.75
C GLU A 24 -15.59 11.50 -5.25
N PRO A 25 -15.06 12.34 -6.17
CA PRO A 25 -15.17 12.10 -7.61
C PRO A 25 -14.47 10.82 -8.10
N TYR A 26 -13.44 10.34 -7.41
CA TYR A 26 -12.76 9.10 -7.79
C TYR A 26 -13.61 7.86 -7.48
N TRP A 27 -14.22 7.79 -6.29
CA TRP A 27 -15.20 6.75 -5.96
C TRP A 27 -16.41 6.82 -6.89
N GLN A 28 -16.89 8.03 -7.21
CA GLN A 28 -17.94 8.21 -8.22
C GLN A 28 -17.53 7.60 -9.57
N PHE A 29 -16.32 7.88 -10.03
CA PHE A 29 -15.81 7.41 -11.32
C PHE A 29 -15.71 5.89 -11.41
N ILE A 30 -15.22 5.21 -10.37
CA ILE A 30 -15.00 3.76 -10.40
C ILE A 30 -16.29 2.95 -10.16
N MET A 31 -17.23 3.50 -9.37
CA MET A 31 -18.44 2.79 -8.97
C MET A 31 -19.68 3.08 -9.81
N THR A 32 -19.69 4.15 -10.61
CA THR A 32 -20.89 4.50 -11.39
C THR A 32 -20.95 3.67 -12.66
N PRO A 33 -21.94 2.77 -12.82
CA PRO A 33 -22.11 2.03 -14.07
C PRO A 33 -22.60 2.96 -15.19
N ASP A 34 -22.01 2.83 -16.37
CA ASP A 34 -22.41 3.50 -17.60
C ASP A 34 -22.07 2.65 -18.86
N ASP A 35 -22.23 3.20 -20.06
CA ASP A 35 -21.94 2.51 -21.32
C ASP A 35 -20.49 2.00 -21.45
N ARG A 36 -19.56 2.50 -20.63
CA ARG A 36 -18.13 2.17 -20.63
C ARG A 36 -17.67 1.48 -19.34
N ASN A 37 -18.30 1.78 -18.21
CA ASN A 37 -18.03 1.18 -16.92
C ASN A 37 -19.15 0.21 -16.56
N GLN A 38 -18.92 -1.09 -16.66
CA GLN A 38 -19.90 -2.08 -16.21
C GLN A 38 -19.81 -2.37 -14.70
N THR A 39 -18.73 -1.91 -14.05
CA THR A 39 -18.34 -2.05 -12.63
C THR A 39 -18.59 -3.44 -12.01
N GLU A 40 -17.55 -4.05 -11.45
CA GLU A 40 -17.71 -5.28 -10.65
C GLU A 40 -18.29 -4.99 -9.25
N GLN A 41 -18.64 -3.72 -8.97
CA GLN A 41 -19.08 -3.27 -7.67
C GLN A 41 -20.55 -3.62 -7.41
N ALA A 42 -20.78 -4.48 -6.42
CA ALA A 42 -22.11 -4.64 -5.84
C ALA A 42 -22.37 -3.61 -4.73
N PHE A 43 -23.65 -3.45 -4.38
CA PHE A 43 -24.10 -2.60 -3.27
C PHE A 43 -24.91 -3.44 -2.29
N VAL A 44 -24.41 -3.58 -1.07
CA VAL A 44 -24.93 -4.50 -0.04
C VAL A 44 -25.01 -3.78 1.30
N ASP A 45 -26.07 -4.05 2.05
CA ASP A 45 -26.19 -3.56 3.43
C ASP A 45 -25.43 -4.46 4.41
N ASP A 46 -25.38 -4.04 5.67
CA ASP A 46 -24.60 -4.73 6.69
C ASP A 46 -25.20 -6.08 7.08
N GLU A 47 -26.54 -6.21 7.09
CA GLU A 47 -27.21 -7.49 7.34
C GLU A 47 -26.86 -8.52 6.27
N ARG A 48 -26.85 -8.12 4.99
CA ARG A 48 -26.43 -8.98 3.89
C ARG A 48 -24.96 -9.37 3.99
N MET A 49 -24.07 -8.40 4.26
CA MET A 49 -22.64 -8.69 4.45
C MET A 49 -22.41 -9.73 5.55
N ILE A 50 -23.06 -9.60 6.70
CA ILE A 50 -22.94 -10.58 7.80
C ILE A 50 -23.50 -11.94 7.40
N ALA A 51 -24.62 -12.00 6.65
CA ALA A 51 -25.17 -13.26 6.16
C ALA A 51 -24.22 -13.95 5.16
N ASP A 52 -23.58 -13.19 4.27
CA ASP A 52 -22.59 -13.72 3.33
C ASP A 52 -21.33 -14.21 4.06
N MET A 53 -20.89 -13.51 5.11
CA MET A 53 -19.82 -13.98 6.00
C MET A 53 -20.17 -15.31 6.67
N ASP A 54 -21.38 -15.43 7.23
CA ASP A 54 -21.85 -16.66 7.88
C ASP A 54 -21.92 -17.84 6.90
N ALA A 55 -22.42 -17.60 5.68
CA ALA A 55 -22.51 -18.62 4.64
C ALA A 55 -21.12 -19.14 4.18
N ALA A 56 -20.13 -18.25 4.14
CA ALA A 56 -18.77 -18.57 3.74
C ALA A 56 -17.86 -19.04 4.90
N GLY A 57 -18.33 -18.97 6.14
CA GLY A 57 -17.53 -19.29 7.32
C GLY A 57 -16.45 -18.25 7.65
N ILE A 58 -16.66 -16.99 7.26
CA ILE A 58 -15.79 -15.85 7.63
C ILE A 58 -16.11 -15.43 9.06
N ASP A 59 -15.13 -15.57 9.96
CA ASP A 59 -15.28 -15.18 11.36
C ASP A 59 -15.23 -13.66 11.51
N GLN A 60 -14.27 -13.01 10.84
CA GLN A 60 -14.06 -11.56 10.91
C GLN A 60 -13.71 -10.93 9.56
N VAL A 61 -13.98 -9.64 9.41
CA VAL A 61 -13.52 -8.83 8.26
C VAL A 61 -12.80 -7.58 8.75
N ALA A 62 -11.67 -7.24 8.12
CA ALA A 62 -11.09 -5.91 8.19
C ALA A 62 -11.88 -5.00 7.25
N LEU A 63 -12.73 -4.17 7.85
CA LEU A 63 -13.61 -3.26 7.12
C LEU A 63 -12.89 -1.94 6.92
N LEU A 64 -12.39 -1.74 5.71
CA LEU A 64 -11.65 -0.58 5.28
C LEU A 64 -12.62 0.55 4.96
N ALA A 65 -12.51 1.68 5.66
CA ALA A 65 -13.27 2.89 5.34
C ALA A 65 -12.95 3.47 3.94
N GLY A 66 -11.93 2.92 3.28
CA GLY A 66 -11.52 3.25 1.90
C GLY A 66 -10.75 4.55 1.82
N TYR A 67 -10.22 4.85 0.64
CA TYR A 67 -9.40 6.04 0.39
C TYR A 67 -10.27 7.26 0.07
N GLN A 68 -10.86 7.89 1.08
CA GLN A 68 -11.67 9.09 0.87
C GLN A 68 -10.77 10.29 0.47
N GLN A 69 -11.24 11.11 -0.47
CA GLN A 69 -10.53 12.28 -0.99
C GLN A 69 -10.77 13.53 -0.13
N SER A 70 -11.91 13.59 0.56
CA SER A 70 -12.30 14.72 1.40
C SER A 70 -12.19 14.41 2.90
N GLU A 71 -11.93 15.43 3.72
CA GLU A 71 -11.95 15.29 5.18
C GLU A 71 -13.35 14.87 5.68
N ARG A 72 -14.41 15.43 5.09
CA ARG A 72 -15.80 15.06 5.39
C ARG A 72 -16.04 13.58 5.08
N GLY A 73 -15.61 13.12 3.90
CA GLY A 73 -15.69 11.71 3.49
C GLY A 73 -14.95 10.80 4.45
N CYS A 74 -13.71 11.13 4.84
CA CYS A 74 -12.97 10.39 5.87
C CYS A 74 -13.75 10.28 7.18
N VAL A 75 -14.31 11.37 7.69
CA VAL A 75 -15.07 11.37 8.95
C VAL A 75 -16.32 10.49 8.82
N GLU A 76 -17.11 10.64 7.75
CA GLU A 76 -18.33 9.85 7.55
C GLU A 76 -18.04 8.36 7.35
N ALA A 77 -17.00 8.01 6.59
CA ALA A 77 -16.60 6.63 6.39
C ALA A 77 -16.09 6.00 7.70
N ASN A 78 -15.31 6.73 8.48
CA ASN A 78 -14.83 6.29 9.79
C ASN A 78 -15.97 6.05 10.78
N GLU A 79 -16.91 7.00 10.88
CA GLU A 79 -18.10 6.82 11.71
C GLU A 79 -18.91 5.60 11.27
N THR A 80 -19.02 5.37 9.97
CA THR A 80 -19.72 4.20 9.41
C THR A 80 -19.07 2.89 9.86
N VAL A 81 -17.76 2.72 9.64
CA VAL A 81 -17.08 1.45 9.99
C VAL A 81 -17.04 1.21 11.50
N LEU A 82 -16.86 2.26 12.31
CA LEU A 82 -16.88 2.16 13.77
C LEU A 82 -18.26 1.78 14.29
N THR A 83 -19.33 2.42 13.79
CA THR A 83 -20.70 2.07 14.19
C THR A 83 -21.09 0.67 13.73
N LEU A 84 -20.62 0.20 12.57
CA LEU A 84 -20.83 -1.18 12.15
C LEU A 84 -20.11 -2.17 13.08
N ALA A 85 -18.88 -1.87 13.50
CA ALA A 85 -18.15 -2.68 14.48
C ALA A 85 -18.85 -2.75 15.84
N GLU A 86 -19.43 -1.63 16.30
CA GLU A 86 -20.24 -1.59 17.52
C GLU A 86 -21.54 -2.40 17.39
N ARG A 87 -22.17 -2.39 16.21
CA ARG A 87 -23.40 -3.16 15.91
C ARG A 87 -23.14 -4.66 15.78
N HIS A 88 -21.98 -5.05 15.26
CA HIS A 88 -21.60 -6.44 14.99
C HIS A 88 -20.31 -6.82 15.74
N PRO A 89 -20.33 -6.80 17.10
CA PRO A 89 -19.13 -6.96 17.89
C PRO A 89 -18.45 -8.31 17.64
N GLY A 90 -17.14 -8.26 17.42
CA GLY A 90 -16.32 -9.43 17.14
C GLY A 90 -16.36 -9.92 15.69
N ARG A 91 -17.19 -9.33 14.81
CA ARG A 91 -17.24 -9.66 13.37
C ARG A 91 -16.47 -8.67 12.50
N ILE A 92 -16.38 -7.42 12.93
CA ILE A 92 -15.77 -6.34 12.15
C ILE A 92 -14.56 -5.78 12.89
N LEU A 93 -13.45 -5.68 12.15
CA LEU A 93 -12.20 -5.05 12.55
C LEU A 93 -12.13 -3.70 11.81
N PRO A 94 -12.48 -2.56 12.44
CA PRO A 94 -12.60 -1.30 11.72
C PRO A 94 -11.23 -0.69 11.40
N PHE A 95 -11.04 -0.31 10.14
CA PHE A 95 -9.87 0.39 9.62
C PHE A 95 -10.24 1.81 9.19
N LEU A 96 -9.49 2.79 9.68
CA LEU A 96 -9.82 4.20 9.49
C LEU A 96 -9.29 4.74 8.16
N SER A 97 -10.11 5.52 7.46
CA SER A 97 -9.73 6.40 6.38
C SER A 97 -9.11 7.68 6.93
N VAL A 98 -7.99 8.08 6.35
CA VAL A 98 -7.30 9.32 6.69
C VAL A 98 -6.76 9.96 5.41
N THR A 99 -6.70 11.29 5.41
CA THR A 99 -5.93 12.05 4.43
C THR A 99 -4.56 12.35 5.04
N PRO A 100 -3.45 12.18 4.31
CA PRO A 100 -2.13 12.58 4.81
C PRO A 100 -2.12 14.08 5.17
N PRO A 101 -1.51 14.46 6.31
CA PRO A 101 -1.60 15.82 6.85
C PRO A 101 -0.82 16.83 6.01
N ALA A 102 -1.43 17.96 5.70
CA ALA A 102 -0.83 19.01 4.88
C ALA A 102 0.20 19.87 5.66
N ASP A 103 0.04 20.00 6.98
CA ASP A 103 0.87 20.82 7.86
C ASP A 103 0.92 20.25 9.29
N GLU A 104 1.63 20.93 10.21
CA GLU A 104 1.79 20.51 11.60
C GLU A 104 0.47 20.48 12.40
N ALA A 105 -0.47 21.39 12.10
CA ALA A 105 -1.76 21.40 12.77
C ALA A 105 -2.59 20.18 12.34
N ALA A 106 -2.55 19.85 11.04
CA ALA A 106 -3.16 18.64 10.50
C ALA A 106 -2.49 17.37 11.06
N GLU A 107 -1.19 17.38 11.34
CA GLU A 107 -0.49 16.26 11.99
C GLU A 107 -1.04 16.01 13.41
N SER A 108 -1.22 17.06 14.22
CA SER A 108 -1.83 16.91 15.55
C SER A 108 -3.25 16.38 15.45
N ALA A 109 -4.05 16.92 14.53
CA ALA A 109 -5.43 16.49 14.32
C ALA A 109 -5.54 15.03 13.88
N LEU A 110 -4.63 14.57 13.01
CA LEU A 110 -4.52 13.17 12.59
C LEU A 110 -4.26 12.28 13.81
N ARG A 111 -3.27 12.61 14.64
CA ARG A 111 -2.92 11.82 15.83
C ARG A 111 -4.10 11.71 16.79
N ASP A 112 -4.79 12.82 17.07
CA ASP A 112 -5.98 12.82 17.91
C ASP A 112 -7.12 11.99 17.30
N GLN A 113 -7.30 12.02 15.97
CA GLN A 113 -8.29 11.20 15.27
C GLN A 113 -7.97 9.71 15.40
N LEU A 114 -6.71 9.31 15.24
CA LEU A 114 -6.28 7.93 15.44
C LEU A 114 -6.55 7.48 16.88
N ASP A 115 -6.19 8.29 17.87
CA ASP A 115 -6.39 7.96 19.29
C ASP A 115 -7.88 7.77 19.63
N ARG A 116 -8.75 8.68 19.17
CA ARG A 116 -10.20 8.54 19.33
C ARG A 116 -10.76 7.30 18.62
N GLY A 117 -10.23 6.98 17.44
CA GLY A 117 -10.62 5.78 16.71
C GLY A 117 -10.24 4.51 17.44
N ILE A 118 -9.02 4.44 18.00
CA ILE A 118 -8.54 3.32 18.82
C ILE A 118 -9.43 3.14 20.05
N GLU A 119 -9.79 4.22 20.74
CA GLU A 119 -10.71 4.18 21.89
C GLU A 119 -12.09 3.60 21.52
N ARG A 120 -12.51 3.75 20.25
CA ARG A 120 -13.73 3.15 19.68
C ARG A 120 -13.52 1.79 19.02
N GLY A 121 -12.32 1.21 19.10
CA GLY A 121 -12.03 -0.13 18.61
C GLY A 121 -11.44 -0.21 17.21
N ALA A 122 -10.96 0.90 16.63
CA ALA A 122 -10.14 0.86 15.41
C ALA A 122 -8.88 0.04 15.64
N VAL A 123 -8.56 -0.82 14.67
CA VAL A 123 -7.39 -1.72 14.74
C VAL A 123 -6.45 -1.58 13.55
N GLY A 124 -6.68 -0.58 12.69
CA GLY A 124 -5.80 -0.29 11.56
C GLY A 124 -6.20 1.00 10.84
N VAL A 125 -5.41 1.36 9.84
CA VAL A 125 -5.61 2.52 8.98
C VAL A 125 -5.56 2.06 7.54
N GLY A 126 -6.43 2.64 6.72
CA GLY A 126 -6.51 2.39 5.30
C GLY A 126 -7.86 1.80 4.87
N GLU A 127 -8.03 1.53 3.59
CA GLU A 127 -7.01 1.63 2.55
C GLU A 127 -6.59 3.08 2.21
N VAL A 128 -5.29 3.33 2.11
CA VAL A 128 -4.74 4.59 1.58
C VAL A 128 -4.35 4.40 0.12
N ASN A 129 -4.83 5.29 -0.75
CA ASN A 129 -4.51 5.26 -2.18
C ASN A 129 -3.88 6.59 -2.60
N PRO A 130 -2.53 6.65 -2.72
CA PRO A 130 -1.85 7.89 -3.05
C PRO A 130 -2.32 8.53 -4.34
N TYR A 131 -2.70 7.72 -5.34
CA TYR A 131 -3.20 8.22 -6.61
C TYR A 131 -4.55 8.93 -6.46
N ALA A 132 -5.52 8.24 -5.87
CA ALA A 132 -6.86 8.79 -5.70
C ALA A 132 -6.88 10.00 -4.75
N GLN A 133 -6.08 9.96 -3.68
CA GLN A 133 -5.99 11.02 -2.68
C GLN A 133 -5.02 12.15 -3.07
N GLY A 134 -4.37 12.06 -4.24
CA GLY A 134 -3.47 13.09 -4.75
C GLY A 134 -2.21 13.30 -3.90
N CYS A 135 -1.78 12.29 -3.16
CA CYS A 135 -0.57 12.36 -2.32
C CYS A 135 0.58 11.56 -2.95
N SER A 136 1.81 11.84 -2.53
CA SER A 136 3.01 11.16 -3.01
C SER A 136 3.52 10.16 -1.98
N LEU A 137 3.96 8.98 -2.44
CA LEU A 137 4.67 7.99 -1.63
C LEU A 137 5.97 8.53 -1.01
N HIS A 138 6.51 9.61 -1.59
CA HIS A 138 7.72 10.29 -1.11
C HIS A 138 7.41 11.52 -0.23
N SER A 139 6.13 11.79 0.02
CA SER A 139 5.73 12.97 0.78
C SER A 139 6.02 12.82 2.28
N ARG A 140 6.42 13.93 2.91
CA ARG A 140 6.48 14.04 4.38
C ARG A 140 5.14 13.68 5.01
N ALA A 141 4.03 14.10 4.40
CA ALA A 141 2.68 13.84 4.88
C ALA A 141 2.43 12.33 5.06
N LEU A 142 2.74 11.52 4.05
CA LEU A 142 2.56 10.08 4.15
C LEU A 142 3.52 9.44 5.17
N ARG A 143 4.74 9.96 5.28
CA ARG A 143 5.69 9.52 6.31
C ARG A 143 5.18 9.78 7.72
N VAL A 144 4.62 10.96 7.98
CA VAL A 144 4.01 11.32 9.27
C VAL A 144 2.87 10.35 9.62
N LEU A 145 2.02 10.01 8.65
CA LEU A 145 0.97 9.02 8.86
C LEU A 145 1.54 7.63 9.22
N ALA A 146 2.55 7.18 8.46
CA ALA A 146 3.22 5.91 8.70
C ALA A 146 3.83 5.84 10.10
N ASP A 147 4.56 6.87 10.51
CA ASP A 147 5.19 6.96 11.84
C ASP A 147 4.10 6.95 12.94
N ALA A 148 3.02 7.71 12.77
CA ALA A 148 1.90 7.74 13.72
C ALA A 148 1.21 6.37 13.87
N CYS A 149 1.10 5.59 12.79
CA CYS A 149 0.59 4.21 12.83
C CYS A 149 1.57 3.27 13.54
N ALA A 150 2.86 3.35 13.22
CA ALA A 150 3.90 2.52 13.83
C ALA A 150 4.01 2.74 15.35
N GLU A 151 3.96 3.99 15.81
CA GLU A 151 3.96 4.35 17.24
C GLU A 151 2.78 3.73 18.01
N ARG A 152 1.65 3.51 17.34
CA ARG A 152 0.41 2.93 17.91
C ARG A 152 0.31 1.42 17.67
N GLY A 153 1.26 0.82 16.96
CA GLY A 153 1.20 -0.58 16.55
C GLY A 153 0.05 -0.88 15.57
N LEU A 154 -0.45 0.13 14.85
CA LEU A 154 -1.51 -0.05 13.86
C LEU A 154 -0.94 -0.49 12.50
N PRO A 155 -1.51 -1.50 11.83
CA PRO A 155 -1.23 -1.75 10.43
C PRO A 155 -1.78 -0.65 9.52
N LEU A 156 -1.04 -0.37 8.45
CA LEU A 156 -1.44 0.53 7.37
C LEU A 156 -1.63 -0.30 6.10
N THR A 157 -2.84 -0.28 5.54
CA THR A 157 -3.15 -0.89 4.24
C THR A 157 -3.02 0.15 3.13
N MET A 158 -2.21 -0.15 2.12
CA MET A 158 -1.98 0.70 0.96
C MET A 158 -2.52 0.06 -0.31
N HIS A 159 -3.34 0.81 -1.06
CA HIS A 159 -3.77 0.45 -2.41
C HIS A 159 -2.58 0.34 -3.32
N MET A 160 -2.52 -0.71 -4.12
CA MET A 160 -1.46 -0.91 -5.08
C MET A 160 -2.01 -1.55 -6.36
N SER A 161 -1.63 -1.02 -7.51
CA SER A 161 -1.96 -1.62 -8.80
C SER A 161 -0.69 -2.06 -9.51
N GLU A 162 -0.80 -3.08 -10.34
CA GLU A 162 0.30 -3.52 -11.19
C GLU A 162 0.61 -2.49 -12.28
N GLU A 163 1.89 -2.27 -12.58
CA GLU A 163 2.31 -1.24 -13.55
C GLU A 163 1.96 -1.56 -15.00
N VAL A 164 1.76 -2.84 -15.32
CA VAL A 164 1.65 -3.34 -16.69
C VAL A 164 0.25 -3.87 -16.99
N GLY A 165 -0.04 -4.19 -18.25
CA GLY A 165 -1.34 -4.74 -18.65
C GLY A 165 -2.36 -3.69 -19.09
N ARG A 166 -3.63 -4.06 -19.07
CA ARG A 166 -4.73 -3.22 -19.58
C ARG A 166 -5.14 -2.14 -18.59
N PHE A 167 -5.88 -1.16 -19.10
CA PHE A 167 -6.65 -0.24 -18.29
C PHE A 167 -7.88 -0.93 -17.68
N TYR A 168 -8.19 -0.56 -16.44
CA TYR A 168 -9.48 -0.80 -15.78
C TYR A 168 -9.75 0.37 -14.82
N PHE A 169 -11.03 0.57 -14.48
CA PHE A 169 -11.44 1.61 -13.54
C PHE A 169 -10.86 1.30 -12.15
N GLY A 170 -10.16 2.27 -11.55
CA GLY A 170 -9.50 2.09 -10.25
C GLY A 170 -7.99 1.80 -10.31
N LYS A 171 -7.42 1.54 -11.49
CA LYS A 171 -5.98 1.29 -11.65
C LYS A 171 -5.15 2.53 -11.28
N SER A 172 -4.29 2.41 -10.29
CA SER A 172 -3.41 3.50 -9.83
C SER A 172 -2.12 3.60 -10.65
N THR A 173 -1.51 4.80 -10.66
CA THR A 173 -0.29 5.10 -11.45
C THR A 173 1.05 5.12 -10.69
N PRO A 174 1.15 5.15 -9.34
CA PRO A 174 2.45 5.09 -8.66
C PRO A 174 3.22 3.82 -9.02
N ARG A 175 4.56 3.93 -9.13
CA ARG A 175 5.39 2.82 -9.57
C ARG A 175 5.66 1.84 -8.44
N LEU A 176 5.84 0.55 -8.75
CA LEU A 176 6.36 -0.49 -7.86
C LEU A 176 7.60 -0.01 -7.10
N GLY A 177 8.51 0.65 -7.82
CA GLY A 177 9.70 1.24 -7.22
C GLY A 177 9.37 2.28 -6.13
N ASP A 178 8.35 3.10 -6.33
CA ASP A 178 7.95 4.10 -5.32
C ASP A 178 7.41 3.44 -4.04
N TYR A 179 6.67 2.34 -4.15
CA TYR A 179 6.19 1.58 -2.98
C TYR A 179 7.33 0.86 -2.26
N TYR A 180 8.29 0.28 -2.99
CA TYR A 180 9.50 -0.29 -2.39
C TYR A 180 10.29 0.76 -1.59
N GLU A 181 10.48 1.94 -2.19
CA GLU A 181 11.18 3.07 -1.55
C GLU A 181 10.46 3.58 -0.31
N PHE A 182 9.13 3.66 -0.36
CA PHE A 182 8.32 3.97 0.82
C PHE A 182 8.48 2.91 1.90
N ALA A 183 8.23 1.63 1.59
CA ALA A 183 8.31 0.52 2.53
C ALA A 183 9.68 0.42 3.23
N ARG A 184 10.78 0.51 2.47
CA ARG A 184 12.13 0.46 3.06
C ARG A 184 12.42 1.63 4.01
N SER A 185 11.69 2.74 3.91
CA SER A 185 11.83 3.92 4.76
C SER A 185 11.06 3.84 6.08
N VAL A 186 10.13 2.88 6.22
CA VAL A 186 9.25 2.71 7.39
C VAL A 186 9.33 1.29 7.99
N PRO A 187 10.53 0.79 8.32
CA PRO A 187 10.73 -0.62 8.70
C PRO A 187 10.02 -1.06 9.98
N ASP A 188 9.58 -0.12 10.82
CA ASP A 188 8.84 -0.37 12.07
C ASP A 188 7.31 -0.41 11.86
N LEU A 189 6.83 -0.07 10.66
CA LEU A 189 5.41 -0.12 10.30
C LEU A 189 4.99 -1.55 9.95
N LYS A 190 3.79 -1.94 10.35
CA LYS A 190 3.12 -3.13 9.80
C LYS A 190 2.43 -2.72 8.50
N LEU A 191 3.07 -2.93 7.38
CA LEU A 191 2.58 -2.47 6.08
C LEU A 191 1.87 -3.60 5.34
N ILE A 192 0.63 -3.38 4.92
CA ILE A 192 -0.12 -4.28 4.05
C ILE A 192 -0.18 -3.64 2.67
N LEU A 193 0.33 -4.32 1.64
CA LEU A 193 0.23 -3.90 0.25
C LEU A 193 -0.87 -4.71 -0.43
N ALA A 194 -1.92 -4.00 -0.86
CA ALA A 194 -3.08 -4.63 -1.45
C ALA A 194 -2.79 -5.25 -2.82
N HIS A 195 -3.63 -6.19 -3.24
CA HIS A 195 -3.64 -6.75 -4.59
C HIS A 195 -2.30 -7.37 -4.98
N TRP A 196 -1.75 -8.22 -4.11
CA TRP A 196 -0.42 -8.81 -4.25
C TRP A 196 0.71 -7.78 -4.34
N GLY A 197 0.50 -6.58 -3.81
CA GLY A 197 1.41 -5.46 -3.96
C GLY A 197 1.78 -5.17 -5.42
N GLY A 198 0.85 -5.31 -6.36
CA GLY A 198 1.11 -5.10 -7.79
C GLY A 198 2.22 -6.00 -8.39
N GLY A 199 2.59 -7.09 -7.71
CA GLY A 199 3.70 -7.96 -8.09
C GLY A 199 5.04 -7.64 -7.41
N LEU A 200 5.10 -6.67 -6.49
CA LEU A 200 6.33 -6.34 -5.75
C LEU A 200 6.92 -7.56 -5.01
N PHE A 201 6.06 -8.47 -4.55
CA PHE A 201 6.50 -9.69 -3.86
C PHE A 201 7.46 -10.56 -4.67
N LEU A 202 7.43 -10.49 -6.01
CA LEU A 202 8.35 -11.22 -6.87
C LEU A 202 9.81 -10.81 -6.64
N PHE A 203 10.04 -9.54 -6.28
CA PHE A 203 11.38 -9.02 -6.03
C PHE A 203 11.98 -9.51 -4.71
N GLU A 204 11.20 -10.11 -3.81
CA GLU A 204 11.72 -10.74 -2.59
C GLU A 204 12.52 -12.03 -2.85
N MET A 205 12.61 -12.50 -4.10
CA MET A 205 13.67 -13.43 -4.50
C MET A 205 15.07 -12.86 -4.30
N MET A 206 15.21 -11.53 -4.26
CA MET A 206 16.47 -10.84 -4.00
C MET A 206 16.65 -10.70 -2.47
N PRO A 207 17.71 -11.27 -1.86
CA PRO A 207 17.88 -11.26 -0.40
C PRO A 207 17.83 -9.87 0.24
N LEU A 208 18.41 -8.86 -0.43
CA LEU A 208 18.34 -7.47 0.02
C LEU A 208 16.89 -6.97 0.11
N VAL A 209 16.08 -7.25 -0.92
CA VAL A 209 14.68 -6.80 -0.98
C VAL A 209 13.84 -7.54 0.07
N ALA A 210 14.02 -8.84 0.23
CA ALA A 210 13.34 -9.62 1.28
C ALA A 210 13.61 -9.06 2.68
N GLU A 211 14.85 -8.69 2.97
CA GLU A 211 15.22 -8.10 4.27
C GLU A 211 14.66 -6.67 4.44
N GLN A 212 14.62 -5.87 3.38
CA GLN A 212 14.00 -4.54 3.42
C GLN A 212 12.49 -4.63 3.65
N LEU A 213 11.83 -5.59 2.99
CA LEU A 213 10.38 -5.78 3.03
C LEU A 213 9.94 -6.80 4.08
N ALA A 214 10.79 -7.20 5.03
CA ALA A 214 10.43 -8.21 6.03
C ALA A 214 9.16 -7.86 6.84
N HIS A 215 8.90 -6.57 7.04
CA HIS A 215 7.74 -6.01 7.73
C HIS A 215 6.47 -5.89 6.86
N VAL A 216 6.58 -6.13 5.56
CA VAL A 216 5.49 -6.00 4.59
C VAL A 216 4.72 -7.31 4.44
N THR A 217 3.40 -7.22 4.42
CA THR A 217 2.47 -8.30 4.09
C THR A 217 1.73 -7.96 2.80
N TYR A 218 1.36 -8.96 2.00
CA TYR A 218 0.55 -8.80 0.79
C TYR A 218 -0.80 -9.46 0.98
N ASP A 219 -1.88 -8.78 0.57
CA ASP A 219 -3.20 -9.40 0.52
C ASP A 219 -3.52 -9.97 -0.88
N THR A 220 -4.63 -10.72 -0.95
CA THR A 220 -5.12 -11.36 -2.17
C THR A 220 -6.32 -10.65 -2.78
N ALA A 221 -6.61 -9.41 -2.37
CA ALA A 221 -7.80 -8.67 -2.76
C ALA A 221 -7.92 -8.59 -4.30
N ALA A 222 -9.11 -8.83 -4.83
CA ALA A 222 -9.41 -8.84 -6.27
C ALA A 222 -8.56 -9.80 -7.12
N SER A 223 -7.90 -10.80 -6.51
CA SER A 223 -6.95 -11.67 -7.21
C SER A 223 -7.45 -12.22 -8.55
N PRO A 224 -8.67 -12.79 -8.67
CA PRO A 224 -9.11 -13.41 -9.92
C PRO A 224 -9.36 -12.42 -11.06
N LEU A 225 -9.55 -11.13 -10.78
CA LEU A 225 -9.66 -10.08 -11.80
C LEU A 225 -8.29 -9.72 -12.41
N LEU A 226 -7.21 -9.94 -11.65
CA LEU A 226 -5.85 -9.51 -11.98
C LEU A 226 -4.98 -10.67 -12.50
N TYR A 227 -5.09 -11.84 -11.86
CA TYR A 227 -4.20 -12.98 -12.08
C TYR A 227 -5.00 -14.29 -12.11
N PRO A 228 -4.55 -15.30 -12.90
CA PRO A 228 -5.04 -16.66 -12.73
C PRO A 228 -4.73 -17.15 -11.31
N THR A 229 -5.78 -17.38 -10.51
CA THR A 229 -5.69 -17.71 -9.07
C THR A 229 -4.67 -18.80 -8.78
N ALA A 230 -4.74 -19.94 -9.49
CA ALA A 230 -3.80 -21.05 -9.28
C ALA A 230 -2.32 -20.66 -9.47
N VAL A 231 -2.02 -19.83 -10.48
CA VAL A 231 -0.63 -19.48 -10.83
C VAL A 231 -0.03 -18.49 -9.83
N VAL A 232 -0.79 -17.46 -9.44
CA VAL A 232 -0.28 -16.45 -8.51
C VAL A 232 -0.08 -17.04 -7.11
N PHE A 233 -1.01 -17.86 -6.63
CA PHE A 233 -0.89 -18.53 -5.33
C PHE A 233 0.29 -19.51 -5.31
N GLU A 234 0.47 -20.34 -6.35
CA GLU A 234 1.63 -21.23 -6.44
C GLU A 234 2.94 -20.45 -6.42
N THR A 235 3.01 -19.33 -7.15
CA THR A 235 4.20 -18.49 -7.23
C THR A 235 4.49 -17.84 -5.88
N ALA A 236 3.50 -17.20 -5.27
CA ALA A 236 3.65 -16.52 -3.99
C ALA A 236 4.11 -17.48 -2.89
N ARG A 237 3.52 -18.68 -2.79
CA ARG A 237 3.88 -19.68 -1.79
C ARG A 237 5.31 -20.21 -1.94
N ARG A 238 5.85 -20.22 -3.16
CA ARG A 238 7.26 -20.61 -3.40
C ARG A 238 8.25 -19.53 -2.98
N LEU A 239 7.82 -18.27 -2.98
CA LEU A 239 8.68 -17.12 -2.75
C LEU A 239 8.58 -16.55 -1.34
N LEU A 240 7.38 -16.59 -0.76
CA LEU A 240 7.04 -15.96 0.50
C LEU A 240 6.73 -17.02 1.56
N GLY A 241 7.11 -16.70 2.80
CA GLY A 241 6.59 -17.43 3.97
C GLY A 241 5.09 -17.16 4.18
N PRO A 242 4.35 -18.09 4.79
CA PRO A 242 2.90 -17.93 5.06
C PRO A 242 2.56 -16.69 5.89
N GLU A 243 3.52 -16.18 6.65
CA GLU A 243 3.38 -15.01 7.50
C GLU A 243 3.55 -13.66 6.77
N LYS A 244 3.77 -13.70 5.44
CA LYS A 244 3.82 -12.54 4.52
C LYS A 244 2.54 -12.40 3.69
N LEU A 245 1.61 -13.35 3.80
CA LEU A 245 0.38 -13.38 3.01
C LEU A 245 -0.84 -13.34 3.94
N VAL A 246 -1.85 -12.55 3.55
CA VAL A 246 -3.17 -12.53 4.19
C VAL A 246 -4.25 -12.72 3.14
N TYR A 247 -5.27 -13.49 3.49
CA TYR A 247 -6.48 -13.58 2.67
C TYR A 247 -7.20 -12.23 2.64
N GLY A 248 -7.58 -11.78 1.44
CA GLY A 248 -8.41 -10.60 1.21
C GLY A 248 -9.28 -10.82 -0.03
N SER A 249 -10.57 -10.53 0.03
CA SER A 249 -11.48 -10.73 -1.11
C SER A 249 -11.70 -9.49 -1.97
N ASP A 250 -11.59 -8.30 -1.39
CA ASP A 250 -12.11 -7.05 -1.95
C ASP A 250 -13.66 -7.03 -2.03
N TYR A 251 -14.33 -7.73 -1.11
CA TYR A 251 -15.79 -7.71 -1.01
C TYR A 251 -16.29 -6.27 -0.84
N PRO A 252 -17.37 -5.85 -1.53
CA PRO A 252 -18.33 -6.68 -2.27
C PRO A 252 -18.13 -6.66 -3.79
N LEU A 253 -16.88 -6.66 -4.28
CA LEU A 253 -16.64 -6.87 -5.69
C LEU A 253 -17.05 -8.28 -6.14
N GLU A 254 -17.57 -8.37 -7.36
CA GLU A 254 -17.82 -9.61 -8.09
C GLU A 254 -16.56 -10.01 -8.87
N ILE A 255 -15.68 -10.76 -8.20
CA ILE A 255 -14.31 -10.99 -8.68
C ILE A 255 -14.13 -12.30 -9.46
N THR A 256 -15.05 -13.25 -9.31
CA THR A 256 -15.00 -14.55 -10.03
C THR A 256 -16.16 -14.69 -11.01
N ALA A 257 -15.95 -15.48 -12.07
CA ALA A 257 -17.02 -15.78 -13.05
C ALA A 257 -18.14 -16.68 -12.50
N ALA A 258 -17.93 -17.31 -11.34
CA ALA A 258 -18.91 -18.18 -10.68
C ALA A 258 -19.81 -17.43 -9.68
N GLN A 259 -19.56 -16.15 -9.44
CA GLN A 259 -20.40 -15.33 -8.56
C GLN A 259 -21.76 -15.04 -9.20
N GLU A 260 -22.80 -15.22 -8.41
CA GLU A 260 -24.15 -14.73 -8.69
C GLU A 260 -24.46 -13.62 -7.66
N GLY A 261 -23.78 -12.47 -7.82
CA GLY A 261 -23.76 -11.38 -6.85
C GLY A 261 -22.58 -11.42 -5.87
N ALA A 262 -22.49 -10.38 -5.04
CA ALA A 262 -21.48 -10.30 -3.99
C ALA A 262 -21.61 -11.45 -2.98
N THR A 263 -20.49 -12.17 -2.78
CA THR A 263 -20.32 -13.24 -1.80
C THR A 263 -18.83 -13.61 -1.71
N PHE A 264 -18.41 -14.29 -0.65
CA PHE A 264 -17.02 -14.71 -0.44
C PHE A 264 -16.71 -16.12 -0.98
N THR A 265 -17.71 -17.00 -1.04
CA THR A 265 -17.51 -18.45 -1.25
C THR A 265 -16.79 -18.80 -2.55
N PRO A 266 -17.14 -18.25 -3.74
CA PRO A 266 -16.51 -18.68 -4.98
C PRO A 266 -15.00 -18.44 -5.03
N PHE A 267 -14.50 -17.36 -4.42
CA PHE A 267 -13.06 -17.12 -4.36
C PHE A 267 -12.37 -18.06 -3.37
N LEU A 268 -12.99 -18.34 -2.22
CA LEU A 268 -12.49 -19.37 -1.29
C LEU A 268 -12.43 -20.75 -1.96
N ASP A 269 -13.43 -21.11 -2.76
CA ASP A 269 -13.47 -22.36 -3.51
C ASP A 269 -12.33 -22.43 -4.55
N GLU A 270 -12.04 -21.31 -5.25
CA GLU A 270 -10.88 -21.24 -6.15
C GLU A 270 -9.56 -21.44 -5.40
N ILE A 271 -9.40 -20.83 -4.22
CA ILE A 271 -8.21 -20.97 -3.36
C ILE A 271 -8.06 -22.44 -2.91
N ASP A 272 -9.14 -23.06 -2.44
CA ASP A 272 -9.14 -24.45 -1.99
C ASP A 272 -8.83 -25.41 -3.16
N ALA A 273 -9.24 -25.06 -4.39
CA ALA A 273 -8.93 -25.82 -5.59
C ALA A 273 -7.46 -25.71 -6.04
N VAL A 274 -6.73 -24.64 -5.69
CA VAL A 274 -5.28 -24.53 -6.00
C VAL A 274 -4.48 -25.63 -5.29
N GLY A 275 -4.87 -25.99 -4.06
CA GLY A 275 -4.11 -26.88 -3.20
C GLY A 275 -2.78 -26.27 -2.72
N GLY A 276 -1.95 -27.06 -2.03
CA GLY A 276 -0.62 -26.63 -1.60
C GLY A 276 -0.58 -25.87 -0.26
N PHE A 277 -1.72 -25.65 0.37
CA PHE A 277 -1.84 -25.41 1.82
C PHE A 277 -2.10 -26.72 2.57
N ASP A 278 -1.36 -27.77 2.21
CA ASP A 278 -1.54 -29.10 2.79
C ASP A 278 -1.13 -29.15 4.27
N ASP A 279 -0.28 -28.20 4.70
CA ASP A 279 -0.03 -27.94 6.12
C ASP A 279 -1.18 -27.09 6.70
N PRO A 280 -1.97 -27.65 7.63
CA PRO A 280 -3.05 -26.92 8.28
C PRO A 280 -2.59 -25.65 9.01
N ALA A 281 -1.33 -25.60 9.46
CA ALA A 281 -0.77 -24.42 10.11
C ALA A 281 -0.53 -23.27 9.13
N GLU A 282 0.02 -23.56 7.94
CA GLU A 282 0.20 -22.56 6.88
C GLU A 282 -1.15 -22.03 6.40
N ARG A 283 -2.14 -22.92 6.21
CA ARG A 283 -3.50 -22.53 5.84
C ARG A 283 -4.14 -21.61 6.88
N ALA A 284 -4.03 -21.98 8.17
CA ALA A 284 -4.58 -21.19 9.26
C ALA A 284 -3.88 -19.83 9.42
N ALA A 285 -2.57 -19.77 9.16
CA ALA A 285 -1.83 -18.51 9.13
C ALA A 285 -2.35 -17.61 7.99
N PHE A 286 -2.40 -18.11 6.76
CA PHE A 286 -2.85 -17.35 5.59
C PHE A 286 -4.29 -16.83 5.74
N LEU A 287 -5.23 -17.71 6.12
CA LEU A 287 -6.65 -17.37 6.18
C LEU A 287 -7.03 -16.45 7.32
N GLY A 288 -6.17 -16.22 8.31
CA GLY A 288 -6.51 -15.29 9.38
C GLY A 288 -5.46 -15.12 10.46
N GLY A 289 -4.60 -16.12 10.72
CA GLY A 289 -3.57 -16.03 11.75
C GLY A 289 -2.58 -14.88 11.52
N THR A 290 -2.19 -14.63 10.27
CA THR A 290 -1.32 -13.51 9.91
C THR A 290 -2.03 -12.18 10.14
N MET A 291 -3.30 -12.06 9.76
CA MET A 291 -4.06 -10.82 9.97
C MET A 291 -4.30 -10.54 11.46
N ALA A 292 -4.69 -11.55 12.24
CA ALA A 292 -4.85 -11.46 13.69
C ALA A 292 -3.57 -10.97 14.38
N ARG A 293 -2.40 -11.42 13.90
CA ARG A 293 -1.10 -10.96 14.39
C ARG A 293 -0.81 -9.50 14.00
N LEU A 294 -1.22 -9.06 12.81
CA LEU A 294 -0.97 -7.69 12.34
C LEU A 294 -1.78 -6.67 13.15
N VAL A 295 -3.05 -6.96 13.43
CA VAL A 295 -3.94 -6.05 14.18
C VAL A 295 -3.68 -6.03 15.69
N ASP A 296 -2.88 -6.96 16.22
CA ASP A 296 -2.49 -6.95 17.63
C ASP A 296 -1.41 -5.85 17.88
N PRO A 297 -1.74 -4.75 18.59
CA PRO A 297 -0.79 -3.67 18.82
C PRO A 297 0.40 -4.08 19.69
N ALA A 298 0.31 -5.19 20.44
CA ALA A 298 1.41 -5.71 21.24
C ALA A 298 2.45 -6.48 20.41
N VAL A 299 2.08 -6.91 19.20
CA VAL A 299 3.01 -7.59 18.29
C VAL A 299 3.71 -6.55 17.42
N PRO A 300 5.05 -6.45 17.44
CA PRO A 300 5.77 -5.50 16.60
C PRO A 300 5.77 -5.92 15.12
N ALA A 301 6.12 -4.97 14.25
CA ALA A 301 6.47 -5.26 12.87
C ALA A 301 7.59 -6.31 12.78
N ARG A 302 7.57 -7.10 11.72
CA ARG A 302 8.60 -8.12 11.51
C ARG A 302 9.93 -7.47 11.12
N ALA A 303 11.01 -7.94 11.72
CA ALA A 303 12.36 -7.58 11.31
C ALA A 303 12.93 -8.62 10.34
N GLY A 304 13.85 -8.16 9.47
CA GLY A 304 14.71 -9.04 8.68
C GLY A 304 15.58 -9.93 9.57
N THR A 305 15.97 -11.09 9.06
CA THR A 305 16.64 -12.14 9.85
C THR A 305 18.03 -12.49 9.32
N ALA A 306 18.55 -11.72 8.35
CA ALA A 306 19.83 -11.98 7.72
C ALA A 306 20.95 -12.24 8.75
N SER A 307 21.46 -13.47 8.77
CA SER A 307 22.61 -13.83 9.58
C SER A 307 23.93 -13.32 8.99
N ASP A 308 23.96 -13.10 7.67
CA ASP A 308 25.12 -12.59 6.94
C ASP A 308 25.43 -11.14 7.34
N PRO A 309 26.62 -10.86 7.93
CA PRO A 309 27.02 -9.51 8.28
C PRO A 309 27.07 -8.55 7.08
N ALA A 310 27.48 -9.01 5.89
CA ALA A 310 27.60 -8.15 4.71
C ALA A 310 26.22 -7.68 4.22
N LEU A 311 25.25 -8.60 4.17
CA LEU A 311 23.87 -8.27 3.82
C LEU A 311 23.24 -7.31 4.85
N ARG A 312 23.50 -7.51 6.15
CA ARG A 312 23.02 -6.57 7.19
C ARG A 312 23.61 -5.18 7.03
N GLU A 313 24.89 -5.07 6.67
CA GLU A 313 25.53 -3.79 6.39
C GLU A 313 24.91 -3.13 5.15
N GLU A 314 24.68 -3.90 4.08
CA GLU A 314 24.03 -3.43 2.85
C GLU A 314 22.60 -2.94 3.09
N VAL A 315 21.79 -3.69 3.87
CA VAL A 315 20.44 -3.28 4.29
C VAL A 315 20.50 -1.96 5.06
N ALA A 316 21.41 -1.84 6.03
CA ALA A 316 21.54 -0.64 6.84
C ALA A 316 22.05 0.57 6.05
N LEU A 317 22.92 0.36 5.05
CA LEU A 317 23.41 1.42 4.16
C LEU A 317 22.33 1.85 3.17
N SER A 318 21.58 0.90 2.61
CA SER A 318 20.44 1.18 1.74
C SER A 318 19.35 1.97 2.46
N ARG A 319 19.01 1.64 3.72
CA ARG A 319 18.06 2.44 4.51
C ARG A 319 18.54 3.87 4.72
N ARG A 320 19.81 4.04 5.11
CA ARG A 320 20.44 5.36 5.31
C ARG A 320 20.53 6.20 4.04
N LEU A 321 20.53 5.58 2.85
CA LEU A 321 20.48 6.34 1.59
C LEU A 321 19.17 7.14 1.45
N SER A 322 18.06 6.72 2.06
CA SER A 322 16.86 7.57 2.17
C SER A 322 17.09 8.85 2.96
N ASP A 323 17.95 8.78 3.98
CA ASP A 323 18.12 9.84 4.97
C ASP A 323 19.26 10.81 4.59
N ARG A 324 20.00 10.54 3.49
CA ARG A 324 21.33 11.11 3.20
C ARG A 324 21.37 12.49 2.54
N LEU A 325 20.38 13.35 2.77
CA LEU A 325 20.35 14.72 2.21
C LEU A 325 20.82 15.80 3.20
N GLU A 326 21.53 15.44 4.27
CA GLU A 326 22.00 16.40 5.30
C GLU A 326 23.50 16.79 5.17
N LEU A 327 24.18 16.43 4.08
CA LEU A 327 25.60 16.69 3.82
C LEU A 327 25.80 17.39 2.45
N PRO A 328 26.97 18.01 2.16
CA PRO A 328 27.31 18.45 0.80
C PRO A 328 27.10 17.33 -0.22
N LEU A 329 26.68 17.67 -1.45
CA LEU A 329 26.25 16.68 -2.45
C LEU A 329 27.38 15.68 -2.76
N ASP A 330 27.12 14.44 -2.41
CA ASP A 330 28.00 13.32 -2.68
C ASP A 330 27.85 12.83 -4.14
N PRO A 331 28.93 12.43 -4.84
CA PRO A 331 28.86 11.93 -6.22
C PRO A 331 27.98 10.69 -6.43
N PHE A 332 27.68 9.95 -5.36
CA PHE A 332 26.79 8.79 -5.35
C PHE A 332 25.39 9.12 -4.81
N ALA A 333 25.07 10.40 -4.59
CA ALA A 333 23.71 10.81 -4.29
C ALA A 333 22.76 10.47 -5.45
N SER A 334 21.52 10.11 -5.11
CA SER A 334 20.48 9.81 -6.09
C SER A 334 20.07 11.06 -6.84
N VAL A 335 20.10 11.02 -8.18
CA VAL A 335 19.66 12.14 -9.04
C VAL A 335 18.24 12.59 -8.69
N ARG A 336 17.33 11.63 -8.48
CA ARG A 336 15.93 11.91 -8.13
C ARG A 336 15.80 12.61 -6.78
N LEU A 337 16.41 12.05 -5.73
CA LEU A 337 16.30 12.62 -4.38
C LEU A 337 16.91 14.03 -4.32
N VAL A 338 18.02 14.27 -5.04
CA VAL A 338 18.64 15.60 -5.16
C VAL A 338 17.71 16.58 -5.88
N ALA A 339 17.12 16.17 -7.00
CA ALA A 339 16.21 17.02 -7.78
C ALA A 339 14.90 17.35 -7.05
N GLU A 340 14.37 16.41 -6.28
CA GLU A 340 13.15 16.60 -5.46
C GLU A 340 13.44 17.52 -4.27
N ARG A 341 14.53 17.29 -3.53
CA ARG A 341 14.91 18.07 -2.35
C ARG A 341 15.39 19.47 -2.69
N TYR A 342 16.13 19.62 -3.77
CA TYR A 342 16.74 20.86 -4.19
C TYR A 342 16.31 21.22 -5.61
N PRO A 343 15.13 21.84 -5.79
CA PRO A 343 14.60 22.19 -7.11
C PRO A 343 15.56 23.04 -7.96
N ALA A 344 16.48 23.78 -7.33
CA ALA A 344 17.52 24.56 -8.01
C ALA A 344 18.53 23.71 -8.81
N THR A 345 18.66 22.41 -8.51
CA THR A 345 19.55 21.49 -9.24
C THR A 345 18.96 20.98 -10.55
N LYS A 346 17.64 21.09 -10.74
CA LYS A 346 16.93 20.61 -11.93
C LYS A 346 17.49 21.17 -13.25
N PRO A 347 17.70 22.49 -13.39
CA PRO A 347 18.29 23.06 -14.62
C PRO A 347 19.74 22.63 -14.85
N VAL A 348 20.47 22.25 -13.79
CA VAL A 348 21.83 21.68 -13.91
C VAL A 348 21.74 20.30 -14.55
N PHE A 349 20.90 19.41 -14.02
CA PHE A 349 20.68 18.10 -14.64
C PHE A 349 20.23 18.19 -16.11
N GLU A 350 19.31 19.11 -16.44
CA GLU A 350 18.89 19.37 -17.82
C GLU A 350 20.04 19.79 -18.74
N ARG A 351 20.92 20.68 -18.27
CA ARG A 351 22.11 21.15 -19.01
C ARG A 351 23.04 20.00 -19.40
N TYR A 352 23.13 18.97 -18.54
CA TYR A 352 23.92 17.77 -18.78
C TYR A 352 23.12 16.64 -19.44
N GLY A 353 21.86 16.86 -19.81
CA GLY A 353 20.99 15.84 -20.42
C GLY A 353 20.66 14.68 -19.50
N ILE A 354 20.78 14.89 -18.17
CA ILE A 354 20.43 13.95 -17.12
C ILE A 354 18.95 14.16 -16.81
N PRO A 355 18.07 13.16 -17.05
CA PRO A 355 16.68 13.26 -16.62
C PRO A 355 16.62 13.36 -15.10
N HIS A 356 15.64 14.08 -14.54
CA HIS A 356 15.57 14.33 -13.10
C HIS A 356 14.13 14.35 -12.52
N THR A 357 13.11 14.30 -13.38
CA THR A 357 11.70 14.08 -13.01
C THR A 357 11.01 13.22 -14.08
N ASP A 358 10.25 12.21 -13.65
CA ASP A 358 9.34 11.34 -14.40
C ASP A 358 9.63 11.02 -15.87
N GLN A 359 10.65 10.20 -16.11
CA GLN A 359 10.55 8.78 -16.47
C GLN A 359 12.01 8.28 -16.58
N THR A 360 12.32 7.11 -16.05
CA THR A 360 13.64 6.42 -16.07
C THR A 360 14.76 6.87 -15.12
N VAL A 361 14.51 7.62 -14.04
CA VAL A 361 15.55 7.87 -13.03
C VAL A 361 15.19 7.16 -11.73
N PRO A 362 15.65 5.92 -11.55
CA PRO A 362 15.40 5.20 -10.32
C PRO A 362 16.21 5.82 -9.16
N VAL A 363 15.70 5.71 -7.93
CA VAL A 363 16.41 6.24 -6.74
C VAL A 363 17.80 5.65 -6.61
N TRP A 364 18.00 4.41 -7.04
CA TRP A 364 19.29 3.73 -6.98
C TRP A 364 20.34 4.24 -7.98
N GLU A 365 19.99 5.00 -9.04
CA GLU A 365 20.97 5.42 -10.05
C GLU A 365 21.85 6.58 -9.53
N PRO A 366 23.18 6.39 -9.40
CA PRO A 366 24.10 7.45 -9.02
C PRO A 366 24.31 8.51 -10.11
N ILE A 367 24.60 9.76 -9.73
CA ILE A 367 24.94 10.86 -10.66
C ILE A 367 26.04 10.44 -11.64
N VAL A 368 27.11 9.82 -11.15
CA VAL A 368 28.25 9.39 -11.99
C VAL A 368 27.87 8.28 -12.99
N GLN A 369 26.96 7.38 -12.62
CA GLN A 369 26.47 6.33 -13.51
C GLN A 369 25.59 6.94 -14.60
N SER A 370 24.67 7.84 -14.23
CA SER A 370 23.79 8.53 -15.17
C SER A 370 24.62 9.37 -16.16
N ALA A 371 25.62 10.10 -15.65
CA ALA A 371 26.53 10.91 -16.46
C ALA A 371 27.31 10.03 -17.46
N ALA A 372 27.88 8.91 -16.99
CA ALA A 372 28.60 7.97 -17.84
C ALA A 372 27.71 7.35 -18.93
N ALA A 373 26.47 6.96 -18.60
CA ALA A 373 25.49 6.42 -19.55
C ALA A 373 25.12 7.43 -20.66
N ARG A 374 25.33 8.73 -20.43
CA ARG A 374 25.13 9.81 -21.40
C ARG A 374 26.42 10.29 -22.07
N GLY A 375 27.52 9.54 -21.92
CA GLY A 375 28.80 9.85 -22.57
C GLY A 375 29.60 10.97 -21.89
N ILE A 376 29.24 11.35 -20.67
CA ILE A 376 29.99 12.31 -19.87
C ILE A 376 31.17 11.59 -19.21
N GLY A 377 32.36 11.77 -19.78
CA GLY A 377 33.60 11.19 -19.26
C GLY A 377 34.04 11.80 -17.92
N ALA A 378 34.89 11.08 -17.19
CA ALA A 378 35.30 11.42 -15.82
C ALA A 378 35.80 12.86 -15.63
N SER A 379 36.48 13.45 -16.62
CA SER A 379 36.97 14.84 -16.55
C SER A 379 35.85 15.88 -16.47
N ARG A 380 34.68 15.60 -17.05
CA ARG A 380 33.50 16.48 -17.03
C ARG A 380 32.50 16.13 -15.91
N GLN A 381 32.69 15.00 -15.23
CA GLN A 381 31.90 14.63 -14.06
C GLN A 381 32.26 15.50 -12.85
N ALA A 382 33.52 15.92 -12.72
CA ALA A 382 33.93 16.88 -11.68
C ALA A 382 33.25 18.25 -11.87
N GLU A 383 33.25 18.79 -13.10
CA GLU A 383 32.55 20.03 -13.44
C GLU A 383 31.04 19.95 -13.16
N LEU A 384 30.41 18.80 -13.46
CA LEU A 384 29.02 18.53 -13.11
C LEU A 384 28.77 18.62 -11.59
N LEU A 385 29.67 18.07 -10.78
CA LEU A 385 29.54 18.10 -9.32
C LEU A 385 29.74 19.52 -8.77
N ASP A 386 30.69 20.28 -9.32
CA ASP A 386 30.92 21.68 -8.95
C ASP A 386 29.69 22.53 -9.29
N ASP A 387 29.14 22.41 -10.51
CA ASP A 387 27.92 23.09 -10.94
C ASP A 387 26.71 22.77 -10.03
N LEU A 388 26.59 21.51 -9.59
CA LEU A 388 25.54 21.08 -8.67
C LEU A 388 25.71 21.70 -7.27
N ASN A 389 26.93 21.75 -6.75
CA ASN A 389 27.22 22.36 -5.45
C ASN A 389 27.03 23.88 -5.47
N ASP A 390 27.42 24.56 -6.55
CA ASP A 390 27.20 25.99 -6.76
C ASP A 390 25.70 26.32 -6.76
N ALA A 391 24.88 25.47 -7.41
CA ALA A 391 23.42 25.63 -7.43
C ALA A 391 22.76 25.49 -6.05
N LEU A 392 23.43 24.85 -5.09
CA LEU A 392 22.98 24.77 -3.69
C LEU A 392 23.40 25.96 -2.83
N GLY A 393 24.19 26.89 -3.37
CA GLY A 393 24.69 28.05 -2.62
C GLY A 393 25.81 27.70 -1.63
N SER A 394 26.64 26.71 -1.99
CA SER A 394 27.88 26.36 -1.27
C SER A 394 28.93 27.46 -1.38
#